data_AF-A0A4P5YT03-F1
#
_entry.id   AF-A0A4P5YT03-F1
#
_cell.length_a   1.000
_cell.length_b   1.000
_cell.length_c   1.000
_cell.angle_alpha   90.00
_cell.angle_beta   90.00
_cell.angle_gamma   90.00
#
_symmetry.space_group_name_H-M   'P 1'
#
loop_
_entity.id
_entity.type
_entity.pdbx_description
1 polymer ?
#
loop_
_entity_poly.entity_id
_entity_poly.type
_entity_poly.pdbx_seq_one_letter_code
_entity_poly.pdbx_strand_id
1 'polypeptide(L)' 'MLFIVSFHSGEISIVISILIDNMGMIHKIRYFEAKKLSQGVFLQDEVNEFLAEKGENIISIHPVMGDALLVHYKE' A
#
# COMPACT_ATOMS: atom_id res chain seq x y z
N MET A 1 0.31 -16.97 -9.90
CA MET A 1 0.11 -16.14 -11.12
C MET A 1 0.43 -14.69 -10.79
N LEU A 2 1.26 -14.01 -11.60
CA LEU A 2 1.69 -12.63 -11.36
C LEU A 2 0.85 -11.67 -12.20
N PHE A 3 0.18 -10.72 -11.55
CA PHE A 3 -0.52 -9.62 -12.20
C PHE A 3 0.22 -8.32 -11.93
N ILE A 4 0.53 -7.59 -13.00
CA ILE A 4 1.15 -6.28 -12.91
C ILE A 4 0.10 -5.26 -13.35
N VAL A 5 -0.35 -4.42 -12.41
CA VAL A 5 -1.23 -3.30 -12.72
C VAL A 5 -0.40 -2.04 -12.61
N SER A 6 -0.18 -1.38 -13.75
CA SER A 6 0.49 -0.09 -13.80
C SER A 6 -0.53 1.03 -13.90
N PHE A 7 -0.51 1.93 -12.93
CA PHE A 7 -1.26 3.18 -12.97
C PHE A 7 -0.30 4.30 -13.38
N HIS A 8 -0.72 5.12 -14.34
CA HIS A 8 0.02 6.32 -14.75
C HIS A 8 -0.88 7.54 -14.56
N SER A 9 -0.37 8.53 -13.84
CA SER A 9 -0.99 9.84 -13.69
C SER A 9 0.11 10.90 -13.77
N GLY A 10 0.14 11.66 -14.87
CA GLY A 10 1.11 12.73 -15.10
C GLY A 10 2.56 12.24 -15.00
N GLU A 11 3.25 12.63 -13.91
CA GLU A 11 4.65 12.32 -13.65
C GLU A 11 4.88 11.03 -12.82
N ILE A 12 3.82 10.39 -12.33
CA ILE A 12 3.94 9.25 -11.42
C ILE A 12 3.53 7.97 -12.13
N SER A 13 4.43 6.99 -12.09
CA SER A 13 4.17 5.60 -12.46
C SER A 13 4.14 4.74 -11.20
N ILE A 14 2.96 4.22 -10.85
CA ILE A 14 2.83 3.22 -9.77
C ILE A 14 2.72 1.85 -10.41
N VAL A 15 3.72 0.99 -10.16
CA VAL A 15 3.72 -0.41 -10.58
C VAL A 15 3.29 -1.27 -9.40
N ILE A 16 2.11 -1.86 -9.48
CA ILE A 16 1.57 -2.78 -8.47
C ILE A 16 1.81 -4.20 -8.95
N SER A 17 2.61 -4.98 -8.21
CA SER A 17 2.84 -6.40 -8.47
C SER A 17 2.04 -7.25 -7.49
N ILE A 18 1.00 -7.92 -8.00
CA ILE A 18 0.17 -8.87 -7.24
C ILE A 18 0.64 -10.28 -7.60
N LEU A 19 1.31 -10.94 -6.66
CA LEU A 19 1.62 -12.37 -6.77
C LEU A 19 0.48 -13.14 -6.09
N ILE A 20 -0.18 -14.03 -6.83
CA ILE A 20 -1.03 -15.06 -6.22
C ILE A 20 -0.16 -16.31 -6.12
N ASP A 21 0.17 -16.70 -4.89
CA ASP A 21 0.91 -17.92 -4.64
C ASP A 21 -0.03 -19.13 -4.60
N ASN A 22 0.43 -20.31 -5.00
CA ASN A 22 -0.39 -21.53 -5.08
C ASN A 22 -0.90 -22.02 -3.70
N MET A 23 -0.52 -21.34 -2.60
CA MET A 23 -0.94 -21.63 -1.23
C MET A 23 -2.16 -20.81 -0.75
N GLY A 24 -2.83 -20.06 -1.63
CA GLY A 24 -4.05 -19.31 -1.27
C GLY A 24 -3.82 -17.95 -0.61
N MET A 25 -2.56 -17.53 -0.45
CA MET A 25 -2.19 -16.22 0.07
C MET A 25 -2.25 -15.15 -1.03
N ILE A 26 -2.99 -14.08 -0.79
CA ILE A 26 -3.23 -12.97 -1.71
C ILE A 26 -2.31 -11.81 -1.34
N HIS A 27 -1.50 -11.36 -2.29
CA HIS A 27 -0.71 -10.15 -2.12
C HIS A 27 -1.55 -8.91 -2.47
N LYS A 28 -1.63 -7.94 -1.56
CA LYS A 28 -2.39 -6.71 -1.72
C LYS A 28 -1.52 -5.48 -1.51
N ILE A 29 -1.84 -4.39 -2.20
CA ILE A 29 -1.19 -3.10 -2.01
C ILE A 29 -2.25 -2.09 -1.58
N ARG A 30 -1.98 -1.34 -0.51
CA ARG A 30 -2.82 -0.24 -0.02
C ARG A 30 -2.09 1.09 -0.16
N TYR A 31 -2.78 2.08 -0.69
CA TYR A 31 -2.27 3.44 -0.84
C TYR A 31 -2.86 4.35 0.23
N PHE A 32 -2.00 5.12 0.88
CA PHE A 32 -2.32 6.09 1.92
C PHE A 32 -1.85 7.47 1.46
N GLU A 33 -2.68 8.49 1.60
CA GLU A 33 -2.38 9.86 1.17
C GLU A 33 -2.96 10.86 2.17
N ALA A 34 -2.12 11.76 2.69
CA ALA A 34 -2.52 12.72 3.71
C ALA A 34 -3.67 13.64 3.24
N LYS A 35 -3.71 13.97 1.94
CA LYS A 35 -4.74 14.83 1.35
C LYS A 35 -6.15 14.23 1.35
N LYS A 36 -6.27 12.91 1.53
CA LYS A 36 -7.56 12.20 1.60
C LYS A 36 -8.05 12.03 3.04
N LEU A 37 -7.25 12.43 4.03
CA LEU A 37 -7.59 12.31 5.43
C LEU A 37 -8.47 13.46 5.88
N SER A 38 -9.30 13.18 6.89
CA SER A 38 -10.08 14.22 7.56
C SER A 38 -9.16 15.18 8.31
N GLN A 39 -9.60 16.43 8.46
CA GLN A 39 -8.83 17.45 9.17
C GLN A 39 -8.54 16.99 10.61
N GLY A 40 -7.27 17.05 11.02
CA GLY A 40 -6.80 16.60 12.32
C GLY A 40 -6.36 15.13 12.40
N VAL A 41 -6.51 14.36 11.30
CA VAL A 41 -6.00 12.99 11.20
C VAL A 41 -4.62 13.01 10.53
N PHE A 42 -3.62 12.42 11.20
CA PHE A 42 -2.27 12.32 10.65
C PHE A 42 -2.10 11.02 9.87
N LEU A 43 -1.41 11.10 8.73
CA LEU A 43 -1.09 9.95 7.90
C LEU A 43 -0.36 8.85 8.68
N GLN A 44 0.50 9.26 9.62
CA GLN A 44 1.25 8.33 10.45
C GLN A 44 0.34 7.48 11.34
N ASP A 45 -0.75 8.04 11.88
CA ASP A 45 -1.65 7.32 12.79
C ASP A 45 -2.41 6.21 12.05
N GLU A 46 -3.00 6.55 10.90
CA GLU A 46 -3.72 5.60 10.03
C GLU A 46 -2.80 4.48 9.51
N VAL A 47 -1.58 4.84 9.11
CA VAL A 47 -0.59 3.85 8.67
C VAL A 47 -0.19 2.97 9.84
N ASN A 48 0.07 3.53 11.02
CA ASN A 48 0.44 2.74 12.20
C ASN A 48 -0.67 1.76 12.62
N GLU A 49 -1.93 2.19 12.61
CA GLU A 49 -3.07 1.31 12.91
C GLU A 49 -3.15 0.16 11.89
N PHE A 50 -2.99 0.46 10.60
CA PHE A 50 -2.98 -0.56 9.56
C PHE A 50 -1.79 -1.53 9.68
N LEU A 51 -0.59 -1.03 9.99
CA LEU A 51 0.59 -1.85 10.21
C LEU A 51 0.43 -2.75 11.44
N ALA A 52 -0.18 -2.24 12.51
CA ALA A 52 -0.50 -3.01 13.71
C ALA A 52 -1.54 -4.11 13.43
N GLU A 53 -2.55 -3.82 12.61
CA GLU A 53 -3.57 -4.80 12.20
C GLU A 53 -2.98 -5.94 11.36
N LYS A 54 -2.10 -5.61 10.40
CA LYS A 54 -1.54 -6.62 9.48
C LYS A 54 -0.31 -7.33 10.05
N GLY A 55 0.44 -6.70 10.94
CA GLY A 55 1.57 -7.30 11.67
C GLY A 55 2.60 -7.96 10.73
N GLU A 56 2.84 -9.26 10.93
CA GLU A 56 3.81 -10.05 10.15
C GLU A 56 3.44 -10.22 8.68
N ASN A 57 2.21 -9.86 8.29
CA ASN A 57 1.78 -9.93 6.89
C ASN A 57 2.26 -8.73 6.05
N ILE A 58 2.85 -7.71 6.65
CA ILE A 58 3.47 -6.60 5.90
C ILE A 58 4.72 -7.10 5.19
N ILE A 59 4.79 -6.88 3.88
CA ILE A 59 5.93 -7.24 3.03
C ILE A 59 6.87 -6.04 2.89
N SER A 60 6.32 -4.88 2.54
CA SER A 60 7.12 -3.68 2.27
C SER A 60 6.28 -2.41 2.40
N ILE A 61 6.96 -1.30 2.68
CA ILE A 61 6.39 0.04 2.74
C ILE A 61 7.24 0.95 1.87
N HIS A 62 6.61 1.67 0.95
CA HIS A 62 7.26 2.55 0.00
C HIS A 62 6.70 3.97 0.11
N PRO A 63 7.52 4.99 0.39
CA PRO A 63 7.10 6.38 0.26
C PRO A 63 6.87 6.71 -1.21
N VAL A 64 5.74 7.36 -1.52
CA VAL A 64 5.39 7.75 -2.90
C VAL A 64 4.99 9.21 -2.90
N MET A 65 5.92 10.08 -3.28
CA MET A 65 5.79 11.53 -3.12
C MET A 65 5.59 11.98 -1.65
N GLY A 66 5.83 13.27 -1.37
CA GLY A 66 6.02 13.78 -0.01
C GLY A 66 4.95 13.40 1.01
N ASP A 67 3.69 13.28 0.57
CA ASP A 67 2.53 13.15 1.46
C ASP A 67 1.79 11.81 1.32
N ALA A 68 2.40 10.78 0.70
CA ALA A 68 1.75 9.50 0.46
C ALA A 68 2.67 8.26 0.61
N LEU A 69 2.05 7.12 0.89
CA LEU A 69 2.68 5.84 1.20
C LEU A 69 1.95 4.69 0.51
N LEU A 70 2.71 3.70 0.03
CA LEU A 70 2.21 2.40 -0.40
C LEU A 70 2.64 1.33 0.58
N VAL A 71 1.71 0.48 0.99
CA VAL A 71 1.98 -0.68 1.86
C VAL A 71 1.61 -1.95 1.12
N HIS A 72 2.57 -2.85 0.94
CA HIS A 72 2.40 -4.18 0.38
C HIS A 72 2.25 -5.19 1.52
N TYR A 73 1.21 -6.02 1.48
CA TYR A 73 0.91 -6.99 2.53
C TYR A 73 0.27 -8.26 1.96
N LYS A 74 0.25 -9.32 2.78
CA LYS A 74 -0.38 -10.61 2.49
C LYS A 74 -1.74 -10.69 3.20
N GLU A 75 -2.68 -11.39 2.60
CA GLU A 75 -3.99 -11.71 3.18
C GLU A 75 -4.48 -13.09 2.74
#